data_AF-A0A1H4BY33-F1
#
_entry.id   AF-A0A1H4BY33-F1
#
_cell.length_a   1.000
_cell.length_b   1.000
_cell.length_c   1.000
_cell.angle_alpha   90.00
_cell.angle_beta   90.00
_cell.angle_gamma   90.00
#
_symmetry.space_group_name_H-M   'P 1'
#
loop_
_entity.id
_entity.type
_entity.pdbx_description
1 polymer ?
#
loop_
_entity_poly.entity_id
_entity_poly.type
_entity_poly.pdbx_seq_one_letter_code
_entity_poly.pdbx_strand_id
1 'polypeptide(L)' 'MPGVGTLTYGNSAKPYQVTMLTPTGTAVPVREQSVTYTSYQRPNSITENGFNAAFTYNAAGDRVKMQVKQNNNV' A
#
# COMPACT_ATOMS: atom_id res chain seq x y z
N MET A 1 16.20 1.39 -18.59
CA MET A 1 15.65 0.87 -17.31
C MET A 1 14.35 0.16 -17.62
N PRO A 2 14.19 -1.13 -17.32
CA PRO A 2 12.90 -1.77 -17.46
C PRO A 2 11.94 -1.16 -16.43
N GLY A 3 10.86 -0.53 -16.89
CA GLY A 3 9.82 0.04 -16.02
C GLY A 3 8.99 -1.04 -15.34
N VAL A 4 8.18 -0.65 -14.33
CA VAL A 4 7.34 -1.57 -13.55
C VAL A 4 6.12 -2.13 -14.30
N GLY A 5 5.85 -1.65 -15.51
CA GLY A 5 4.65 -1.97 -16.30
C GLY A 5 3.88 -0.72 -16.72
N THR A 6 2.62 -0.91 -17.09
CA THR A 6 1.69 0.17 -17.48
C THR A 6 0.62 0.36 -16.42
N LEU A 7 0.40 1.61 -16.01
CA LEU A 7 -0.68 2.02 -15.13
C LEU A 7 -1.79 2.69 -15.94
N THR A 8 -3.04 2.30 -15.72
CA THR A 8 -4.23 2.91 -16.35
C THR A 8 -5.00 3.74 -15.34
N TYR A 9 -5.57 4.87 -15.78
CA TYR A 9 -6.35 5.81 -14.97
C TYR A 9 -7.74 5.99 -15.58
N GLY A 10 -8.58 4.95 -15.50
CA GLY A 10 -9.89 4.92 -16.16
C GLY A 10 -10.99 5.67 -15.41
N ASN A 11 -10.76 6.14 -14.18
CA ASN A 11 -11.78 6.83 -13.40
C ASN A 11 -11.76 8.33 -13.66
N SER A 12 -12.74 8.82 -14.44
CA SER A 12 -12.88 10.24 -14.77
C SER A 12 -13.17 11.14 -13.56
N ALA A 13 -13.83 10.62 -12.52
CA ALA A 13 -14.10 11.36 -11.29
C ALA A 13 -12.86 11.45 -10.38
N LYS A 14 -11.85 10.60 -10.59
CA LYS A 14 -10.60 10.55 -9.81
C LYS A 14 -9.41 10.34 -10.76
N PRO A 15 -8.95 11.39 -11.46
CA PRO A 15 -7.99 11.26 -12.57
C PRO A 15 -6.63 10.68 -12.16
N TYR A 16 -6.28 10.75 -10.87
CA TYR A 16 -5.03 10.19 -10.33
C TYR A 16 -5.21 8.81 -9.66
N GLN A 17 -6.40 8.22 -9.76
CA GLN A 17 -6.64 6.87 -9.28
C GLN A 17 -6.17 5.85 -10.32
N VAL A 18 -5.20 5.02 -9.96
CA VAL A 18 -4.84 3.83 -10.73
C VAL A 18 -6.02 2.86 -10.73
N THR A 19 -6.50 2.48 -11.91
CA THR A 19 -7.59 1.51 -12.09
C THR A 19 -7.10 0.16 -12.57
N MET A 20 -5.92 0.09 -13.18
CA MET A 20 -5.30 -1.17 -13.61
C MET A 20 -3.78 -1.03 -13.61
N LEU A 21 -3.09 -2.13 -13.32
CA LEU A 21 -1.65 -2.30 -13.50
C LEU A 21 -1.42 -3.55 -14.35
N THR A 22 -0.68 -3.40 -15.45
CA THR A 22 -0.14 -4.52 -16.23
C THR A 22 1.37 -4.56 -16.00
N PRO A 23 1.89 -5.44 -15.11
CA PRO A 23 3.31 -5.52 -14.83
C PRO A 23 4.13 -5.97 -16.04
N THR A 24 5.34 -5.46 -16.18
CA THR A 24 6.31 -6.04 -17.12
C THR A 24 7.09 -7.16 -16.43
N GLY A 25 6.94 -8.39 -16.92
CA GLY A 25 7.61 -9.56 -16.35
C GLY A 25 7.27 -9.74 -14.87
N THR A 26 8.29 -9.91 -14.03
CA THR A 26 8.17 -10.11 -12.58
C THR A 26 8.40 -8.83 -11.76
N ALA A 27 8.31 -7.65 -12.39
CA ALA A 27 8.55 -6.37 -11.72
C ALA A 27 7.63 -6.12 -10.52
N VAL A 28 6.46 -6.77 -10.49
CA VAL A 28 5.55 -6.82 -9.34
C VAL A 28 5.54 -8.27 -8.85
N PRO A 29 6.42 -8.64 -7.89
CA PRO A 29 6.49 -10.00 -7.40
C PRO A 29 5.26 -10.34 -6.55
N VAL A 30 4.79 -11.58 -6.69
CA VAL A 30 3.76 -12.14 -5.81
C VAL A 30 4.39 -12.35 -4.43
N ARG A 31 3.84 -11.71 -3.42
CA ARG A 31 4.27 -11.84 -2.03
C ARG A 31 3.08 -11.71 -1.10
N GLU A 32 3.17 -12.40 0.03
CA GLU A 32 2.15 -12.30 1.06
C GLU A 32 2.24 -10.93 1.72
N GLN A 33 1.11 -10.22 1.69
CA GLN A 33 0.93 -8.96 2.37
C GLN A 33 -0.25 -9.12 3.32
N SER A 34 -0.02 -8.88 4.60
CA SER A 34 -1.05 -8.95 5.62
C SER A 34 -1.47 -7.55 6.03
N VAL A 35 -2.78 -7.32 6.11
CA VAL A 35 -3.37 -6.03 6.50
C VAL A 35 -4.24 -6.21 7.73
N THR A 36 -3.99 -5.42 8.77
CA THR A 36 -4.87 -5.35 9.94
C THR A 36 -5.73 -4.09 9.87
N TYR A 37 -6.86 -4.12 10.55
CA TYR A 37 -7.81 -3.01 10.55
C TYR A 37 -8.14 -2.58 11.97
N THR A 38 -8.41 -1.30 12.14
CA THR A 38 -9.03 -0.78 13.35
C THR A 38 -10.51 -1.19 13.40
N SER A 39 -11.15 -1.04 14.56
CA SER A 39 -12.60 -1.26 14.70
C SER A 39 -13.46 -0.36 13.80
N TYR A 40 -12.89 0.75 13.29
CA TYR A 40 -13.51 1.65 12.33
C TYR A 40 -13.25 1.26 10.87
N GLN A 41 -12.78 0.04 10.61
CA GLN A 41 -12.53 -0.51 9.27
C GLN A 41 -11.50 0.31 8.46
N ARG A 42 -10.54 0.94 9.16
CA ARG A 42 -9.41 1.63 8.54
C ARG A 42 -8.14 0.76 8.64
N PRO A 43 -7.28 0.71 7.60
CA PRO A 43 -6.02 -0.01 7.69
C PRO A 43 -5.17 0.46 8.87
N ASN A 44 -4.82 -0.44 9.78
CA ASN A 44 -4.01 -0.14 10.95
C ASN A 44 -2.53 -0.42 10.67
N SER A 45 -2.23 -1.58 10.07
CA SER A 45 -0.88 -1.93 9.66
C SER A 45 -0.86 -2.78 8.40
N ILE A 46 0.22 -2.67 7.63
CA ILE A 46 0.55 -3.55 6.50
C ILE A 46 1.92 -4.17 6.78
N THR A 47 2.01 -5.49 6.71
CA THR A 47 3.28 -6.22 6.80
C THR A 47 3.58 -6.94 5.50
N GLU A 48 4.82 -6.80 5.02
CA GLU A 48 5.29 -7.43 3.80
C GLU A 48 6.82 -7.55 3.86
N ASN A 49 7.36 -8.74 3.58
CA ASN A 49 8.79 -8.96 3.39
C ASN A 49 9.70 -8.38 4.50
N GLY A 50 9.31 -8.56 5.77
CA GLY A 50 10.05 -8.03 6.91
C GLY A 50 9.89 -6.53 7.14
N PHE A 51 9.02 -5.84 6.41
CA PHE A 51 8.64 -4.45 6.68
C PHE A 51 7.26 -4.39 7.34
N ASN A 52 7.07 -3.39 8.21
CA ASN A 52 5.80 -3.03 8.81
C ASN A 52 5.53 -1.53 8.58
N ALA A 53 4.45 -1.24 7.89
CA ALA A 53 3.89 0.10 7.81
C ALA A 53 2.73 0.22 8.81
N ALA A 54 2.80 1.20 9.71
CA ALA A 54 1.75 1.50 10.68
C ALA A 54 1.14 2.88 10.40
N PHE A 55 -0.18 2.98 10.57
CA PHE A 55 -0.96 4.18 10.30
C PHE A 55 -1.53 4.78 11.58
N THR A 56 -1.47 6.11 11.70
CA THR A 56 -2.11 6.83 12.80
C THR A 56 -3.18 7.77 12.26
N TYR A 57 -4.33 7.76 12.91
CA TYR A 57 -5.49 8.56 12.55
C TYR A 57 -5.82 9.57 13.65
N ASN A 58 -6.30 10.75 13.27
CA ASN A 58 -6.85 11.71 14.22
C ASN A 58 -8.29 11.33 14.61
N ALA A 59 -8.92 12.11 15.48
CA ALA A 59 -10.30 11.89 15.92
C ALA A 59 -11.36 12.05 14.80
N ALA A 60 -11.07 12.81 13.74
CA ALA A 60 -11.91 12.89 12.53
C ALA A 60 -11.74 11.67 11.61
N GLY A 61 -10.76 10.82 11.90
CA GLY A 61 -10.40 9.64 11.12
C GLY A 61 -9.40 9.92 10.00
N ASP A 62 -8.89 11.13 9.83
CA ASP A 62 -7.89 11.41 8.80
C ASP A 62 -6.56 10.76 9.16
N ARG A 63 -5.88 10.20 8.15
CA ARG A 63 -4.54 9.66 8.33
C ARG A 63 -3.56 10.80 8.53
N VAL A 64 -3.05 10.96 9.75
CA VAL A 64 -2.09 12.02 10.11
C VAL A 64 -0.64 11.55 10.07
N LYS A 65 -0.40 10.24 10.10
CA LYS A 65 0.95 9.68 10.05
C LYS A 65 0.96 8.31 9.38
N MET A 66 2.05 8.04 8.67
CA MET A 66 2.47 6.71 8.25
C MET A 66 3.91 6.53 8.72
N GLN A 67 4.21 5.40 9.35
CA GLN A 67 5.57 5.05 9.75
C GLN A 67 5.91 3.67 9.21
N VAL A 68 7.01 3.58 8.45
CA VAL A 68 7.55 2.32 7.95
C VAL A 68 8.76 1.94 8.79
N LYS A 69 8.78 0.70 9.26
CA LYS A 69 9.92 0.09 9.95
C LYS A 69 10.29 -1.20 9.24
N GLN A 70 11.59 -1.49 9.20
CA GLN A 70 12.06 -2.83 8.92
C GLN A 70 12.08 -3.59 10.26
N ASN A 71 11.43 -4.74 10.31
CA ASN A 71 11.57 -5.67 11.42
C ASN A 71 13.03 -6.15 11.37
N ASN A 72 13.84 -5.60 12.26
CA ASN A 72 15.25 -5.95 12.39
C ASN A 72 15.34 -7.34 13.03
N ASN A 73 15.12 -8.38 12.24
CA ASN A 73 15.57 -9.72 12.62
C ASN A 73 17.10 -9.72 12.43
N VAL A 74 17.82 -9.63 13.56
CA VAL A 74 19.21 -10.12 13.64
C VAL A 74 19.15 -11.63 13.68
#